data_AF-A0A6S7KRT6-F1
#
_entry.id   AF-A0A6S7KRT6-F1
#
_cell.length_a   1.000
_cell.length_b   1.000
_cell.length_c   1.000
_cell.angle_alpha   90.00
_cell.angle_beta   90.00
_cell.angle_gamma   90.00
#
_symmetry.space_group_name_H-M   'P 1'
#
loop_
_entity.id
_entity.type
_entity.pdbx_description
1 polymer ?
#
loop_
_entity_poly.entity_id
_entity_poly.type
_entity_poly.pdbx_seq_one_letter_code
_entity_poly.pdbx_strand_id
1 'polypeptide(L)'
;MNSSFTADVNAAILDGVMPPKSKKSDLVPRIALALHVFTHATSSLLNGQPLEQCPTMISKQTLERAVKFVEHLELQKDALCQFIKSMTEDSCDQVRKQPTQYQIKVSALFFPGPVLSYRAFKQSASPKAVRSVTQTEYDSAVRQLCPIYGTIISARVARVPKPISVFVKKSPDTYEAWPSNSLITQDQYEEKYSRQCHSAITQNIKQLLIRQGFLNEQQPNE
;
A
#
# COMPACT_ATOMS: atom_id res chain seq x y z
N MET A 1 -12.93 24.91 35.24
CA MET A 1 -11.76 24.25 34.61
C MET A 1 -11.76 22.81 35.07
N ASN A 2 -11.74 21.84 34.15
CA ASN A 2 -11.68 20.42 34.51
C ASN A 2 -10.40 20.18 35.29
N SER A 3 -10.52 19.80 36.57
CA SER A 3 -9.39 19.46 37.43
C SER A 3 -8.49 18.40 36.81
N SER A 4 -9.06 17.50 35.99
CA SER A 4 -8.32 16.50 35.21
C SER A 4 -7.37 17.15 34.19
N PHE A 5 -7.80 18.10 33.35
CA PHE A 5 -6.91 18.72 32.37
C PHE A 5 -5.74 19.45 33.03
N THR A 6 -6.00 20.19 34.11
CA THR A 6 -4.94 20.88 34.86
C THR A 6 -4.01 19.89 35.57
N ALA A 7 -4.54 18.79 36.10
CA ALA A 7 -3.73 17.73 36.71
C ALA A 7 -2.85 17.01 35.67
N ASP A 8 -3.40 16.69 34.50
CA ASP A 8 -2.70 16.00 33.41
C ASP A 8 -1.57 16.88 32.83
N VAL A 9 -1.84 18.18 32.68
CA VAL A 9 -0.83 19.18 32.27
C VAL A 9 0.27 19.32 33.32
N ASN A 10 -0.08 19.39 34.60
CA ASN A 10 0.91 19.49 35.68
C ASN A 10 1.76 18.22 35.82
N ALA A 11 1.16 17.03 35.65
CA ALA A 11 1.87 15.76 35.65
C ALA A 11 2.87 15.68 34.48
N ALA A 12 2.46 16.06 33.27
CA ALA A 12 3.34 16.07 32.10
C ALA A 12 4.53 17.04 32.28
N ILE A 13 4.31 18.21 32.89
CA ILE A 13 5.38 19.17 33.19
C ILE A 13 6.38 18.58 34.20
N LEU A 14 5.90 17.87 35.24
CA LEU A 14 6.76 17.21 36.22
C LEU A 14 7.64 16.13 35.59
N ASP A 15 7.14 15.44 34.57
CA ASP A 15 7.89 14.44 33.79
C ASP A 15 8.79 15.06 32.69
N GLY A 16 8.91 16.39 32.65
CA GLY A 16 9.72 17.11 31.65
C GLY A 16 9.10 17.14 30.25
N VAL A 17 7.87 16.65 30.09
CA VAL A 17 7.11 16.68 28.84
C VAL A 17 6.34 17.99 28.78
N MET A 18 6.79 18.90 27.92
CA MET A 18 6.06 20.14 27.72
C MET A 18 4.66 19.87 27.16
N PRO A 19 3.59 20.30 27.87
CA PRO A 19 2.23 20.00 27.48
C PRO A 19 1.93 20.67 26.13
N PRO A 20 1.10 20.03 25.28
CA PRO A 20 0.75 20.59 24.00
C PRO A 20 0.10 21.97 24.17
N LYS A 21 0.60 22.97 23.44
CA LYS A 21 0.03 24.32 23.42
C LYS A 21 -1.40 24.24 22.90
N SER A 22 -2.38 24.21 23.79
CA SER A 22 -3.78 24.14 23.45
C SER A 22 -4.40 25.53 23.47
N LYS A 23 -5.06 25.93 22.36
CA LYS A 23 -5.87 27.15 22.33
C LYS A 23 -7.16 27.01 23.15
N LYS A 24 -7.50 25.80 23.62
CA LYS A 24 -8.72 25.53 24.40
C LYS A 24 -8.76 26.37 25.68
N SER A 25 -7.63 26.51 26.38
CA SER A 25 -7.52 27.33 27.60
C SER A 25 -7.82 28.80 27.35
N ASP A 26 -7.50 29.30 26.15
CA ASP A 26 -7.70 30.69 25.76
C ASP A 26 -9.11 30.92 25.18
N LEU A 27 -9.67 29.90 24.54
CA LEU A 27 -10.98 29.98 23.89
C LEU A 27 -12.12 29.96 24.91
N VAL A 28 -12.04 29.12 25.94
CA VAL A 28 -13.05 29.03 27.01
C VAL A 28 -13.37 30.39 27.65
N PRO A 29 -12.40 31.19 28.15
CA PRO A 29 -12.71 32.49 28.75
C PRO A 29 -13.30 33.49 27.75
N ARG A 30 -12.86 33.46 26.48
CA ARG A 30 -13.42 34.34 25.43
C ARG A 30 -14.88 34.01 25.14
N ILE A 31 -15.20 32.72 25.01
CA ILE A 31 -16.57 32.25 24.82
C ILE A 31 -17.42 32.52 26.07
N ALA A 32 -16.88 32.30 27.28
CA ALA A 32 -17.59 32.59 28.51
C ALA A 32 -17.95 34.07 28.65
N LEU A 33 -17.03 34.97 28.30
CA LEU A 33 -17.30 36.40 28.28
C LEU A 33 -18.39 36.77 27.28
N ALA A 34 -18.30 36.26 26.04
CA ALA A 34 -19.32 36.52 25.03
C ALA A 34 -20.69 36.01 25.48
N LEU A 35 -20.78 34.75 25.95
CA LEU A 35 -22.01 34.17 26.46
C LEU A 35 -22.57 34.95 27.66
N HIS A 36 -21.71 35.47 28.54
CA HIS A 36 -22.13 36.27 29.69
C HIS A 36 -22.82 37.56 29.26
N VAL A 37 -22.18 38.33 28.37
CA VAL A 37 -22.73 39.59 27.85
C VAL A 37 -24.02 39.34 27.06
N PHE A 38 -24.03 38.33 26.18
CA PHE A 38 -25.21 37.98 25.40
C PHE A 38 -26.36 37.52 26.28
N THR A 39 -26.11 36.65 27.26
CA THR A 39 -27.15 36.15 28.16
C THR A 39 -27.75 37.30 28.97
N HIS A 40 -26.92 38.21 29.47
CA HIS A 40 -27.38 39.40 30.20
C HIS A 40 -28.27 40.28 29.31
N ALA A 41 -27.75 40.72 28.16
CA ALA A 41 -28.49 41.58 27.25
C ALA A 41 -29.81 40.94 26.78
N THR A 42 -29.77 39.65 26.41
CA THR A 42 -30.96 38.92 25.96
C THR A 42 -31.98 38.76 27.08
N SER A 43 -31.54 38.48 28.30
CA SER A 43 -32.46 38.35 29.45
C SER A 43 -33.12 39.67 29.80
N SER A 44 -32.37 40.78 29.79
CA SER A 44 -32.94 42.13 30.01
C SER A 44 -33.98 42.48 28.95
N LEU A 45 -33.66 42.24 27.67
CA LEU A 45 -34.58 42.49 26.56
C LEU A 45 -35.84 41.62 26.65
N LEU A 46 -35.71 40.33 26.92
CA LEU A 46 -36.84 39.40 27.04
C LEU A 46 -37.75 39.75 28.22
N ASN A 47 -37.21 40.31 29.29
CA ASN A 47 -37.96 40.73 30.48
C ASN A 47 -38.47 42.17 30.41
N GLY A 48 -38.24 42.89 29.30
CA GLY A 48 -38.64 44.30 29.15
C GLY A 48 -37.92 45.26 30.10
N GLN A 49 -36.76 44.86 30.63
CA GLN A 49 -35.95 45.68 31.54
C GLN A 49 -35.01 46.57 30.72
N PRO A 50 -34.68 47.78 31.20
CA PRO A 50 -33.65 48.61 30.58
C PRO A 50 -32.29 47.89 30.60
N LEU A 51 -31.45 48.14 29.59
CA LEU A 51 -30.11 47.58 29.53
C LEU A 51 -29.20 48.26 30.55
N GLU A 52 -29.11 47.68 31.74
CA GLU A 52 -28.16 48.08 32.77
C GLU A 52 -26.74 47.58 32.48
N GLN A 53 -25.76 48.05 33.25
CA GLN A 53 -24.38 47.61 33.13
C GLN A 53 -24.26 46.10 33.38
N CYS A 54 -23.62 45.40 32.46
CA CYS A 54 -23.41 43.96 32.58
C CYS A 54 -22.57 43.65 33.84
N PRO A 55 -22.96 42.65 34.66
CA PRO A 55 -22.18 42.24 35.82
C PRO A 55 -20.74 41.93 35.44
N THR A 56 -19.78 42.38 36.26
CA THR A 56 -18.34 42.20 36.02
C THR A 56 -17.86 40.78 36.30
N MET A 57 -18.61 40.01 37.10
CA MET A 57 -18.27 38.62 37.44
C MET A 57 -19.05 37.64 36.58
N ILE A 58 -18.34 36.77 35.87
CA ILE A 58 -18.93 35.68 35.07
C ILE A 58 -19.41 34.58 36.02
N SER A 59 -20.66 34.15 35.87
CA SER A 59 -21.21 33.07 36.68
C SER A 59 -20.53 31.72 36.37
N LYS A 60 -20.41 30.85 37.38
CA LYS A 60 -19.90 29.48 37.20
C LYS A 60 -20.67 28.71 36.13
N GLN A 61 -21.99 28.89 36.07
CA GLN A 61 -22.84 28.23 35.08
C GLN A 61 -22.52 28.69 33.65
N THR A 62 -22.27 29.98 33.43
CA THR A 62 -21.87 30.52 32.13
C THR A 62 -20.52 29.96 31.69
N LEU A 63 -19.57 29.85 32.63
CA LEU A 63 -18.26 29.26 32.37
C LEU A 63 -18.37 27.77 31.99
N GLU A 64 -19.20 26.99 32.70
CA GLU A 64 -19.44 25.57 32.38
C GLU A 64 -20.09 25.39 31.01
N ARG A 65 -21.04 26.26 30.64
CA ARG A 65 -21.63 26.27 29.30
C ARG A 65 -20.60 26.59 28.21
N ALA A 66 -19.69 27.53 28.47
CA ALA A 66 -18.61 27.86 27.55
C ALA A 66 -17.65 26.67 27.34
N VAL A 67 -17.31 25.94 28.40
CA VAL A 67 -16.50 24.72 28.31
C VAL A 67 -17.19 23.69 27.42
N LYS A 68 -18.47 23.40 27.67
CA LYS A 68 -19.25 22.45 26.86
C LYS A 68 -19.34 22.87 25.40
N PHE A 69 -19.50 24.17 25.14
CA PHE A 69 -19.54 24.70 23.77
C PHE A 69 -18.21 24.52 23.04
N VAL A 70 -17.09 24.85 23.70
CA VAL A 70 -15.76 24.64 23.12
C VAL A 70 -15.49 23.15 22.86
N GLU A 71 -15.92 22.26 23.77
CA GLU A 71 -15.82 20.82 23.55
C GLU A 71 -16.64 20.35 22.34
N HIS A 72 -17.84 20.89 22.18
CA HIS A 72 -18.64 20.62 20.98
C HIS A 72 -17.93 21.09 19.70
N LEU A 73 -17.31 22.27 19.71
CA LEU A 73 -16.54 22.76 18.55
C LEU A 73 -15.35 21.85 18.20
N GLU A 74 -14.64 21.33 19.20
CA GLU A 74 -13.55 20.38 18.99
C GLU A 74 -14.07 19.08 18.35
N LEU A 75 -15.19 18.55 18.84
CA LEU A 75 -15.84 17.37 18.24
C LEU A 75 -16.24 17.61 16.78
N GLN A 76 -16.80 18.79 16.47
CA GLN A 76 -17.16 19.15 15.09
C GLN A 76 -15.93 19.24 14.18
N LYS A 77 -14.84 19.83 14.68
CA LYS A 77 -13.57 19.92 13.95
C LYS A 77 -13.02 18.51 13.66
N ASP A 78 -13.03 17.62 14.65
CA ASP A 78 -12.54 16.24 14.48
C ASP A 78 -13.42 15.46 13.50
N ALA A 79 -14.75 15.58 13.58
CA ALA A 79 -15.69 14.96 12.64
C ALA A 79 -15.45 15.43 11.20
N LEU A 80 -15.25 16.74 10.99
CA LEU A 80 -14.92 17.29 9.67
C LEU A 80 -13.60 16.73 9.14
N CYS A 81 -12.57 16.64 9.99
CA CYS A 81 -11.29 16.07 9.61
C CYS A 81 -11.42 14.60 9.20
N GLN A 82 -12.23 13.81 9.91
CA GLN A 82 -12.50 12.41 9.58
C GLN A 82 -13.24 12.29 8.24
N PHE A 83 -14.26 13.13 8.02
CA PHE A 83 -15.00 13.14 6.76
C PHE A 83 -14.12 13.49 5.55
N ILE A 84 -13.25 14.50 5.69
CA ILE A 84 -12.29 14.83 4.62
C ILE A 84 -11.35 13.65 4.36
N LYS A 85 -10.83 13.02 5.42
CA LYS A 85 -9.96 11.85 5.29
C LYS A 85 -10.65 10.72 4.52
N SER A 86 -11.88 10.36 4.87
CA SER A 86 -12.61 9.30 4.17
C SER A 86 -12.80 9.63 2.69
N MET A 87 -13.17 10.88 2.36
CA MET A 87 -13.28 11.29 0.96
C MET A 87 -11.94 11.16 0.22
N THR A 88 -10.83 11.55 0.84
CA THR A 88 -9.51 11.46 0.22
C THR A 88 -9.00 10.03 0.09
N GLU A 89 -9.31 9.15 1.04
CA GLU A 89 -8.93 7.74 0.97
C GLU A 89 -9.66 7.02 -0.17
N ASP A 90 -10.92 7.36 -0.41
CA ASP A 90 -11.72 6.79 -1.51
C ASP A 90 -11.38 7.39 -2.88
N SER A 91 -10.99 8.68 -2.91
CA SER A 91 -10.75 9.40 -4.16
C SER A 91 -9.29 9.35 -4.64
N CYS A 92 -8.33 9.06 -3.76
CA CYS A 92 -6.93 8.94 -4.14
C CYS A 92 -6.63 7.50 -4.58
N ASP A 93 -6.11 7.34 -5.81
CA ASP A 93 -5.59 6.06 -6.27
C ASP A 93 -4.55 5.52 -5.29
N GLN A 94 -4.78 4.32 -4.76
CA GLN A 94 -3.78 3.70 -3.91
C GLN A 94 -2.49 3.44 -4.69
N VAL A 95 -1.37 3.89 -4.13
CA VAL A 95 -0.04 3.68 -4.71
C VAL A 95 0.23 2.17 -4.81
N ARG A 96 0.04 1.61 -6.00
CA ARG A 96 0.41 0.21 -6.27
C ARG A 96 1.92 0.12 -6.26
N LYS A 97 2.48 -0.52 -5.22
CA LYS A 97 3.92 -0.75 -5.12
C LYS A 97 4.42 -1.47 -6.37
N GLN A 98 5.45 -0.93 -7.01
CA GLN A 98 6.08 -1.57 -8.15
C GLN A 98 6.70 -2.92 -7.71
N PRO A 99 6.60 -3.95 -8.55
CA PRO A 99 7.24 -5.24 -8.27
C PRO A 99 8.74 -5.11 -8.10
N THR A 100 9.30 -5.72 -7.05
CA THR A 100 10.75 -5.73 -6.88
C THR A 100 11.40 -6.72 -7.84
N GLN A 101 12.67 -6.50 -8.18
CA GLN A 101 13.47 -7.45 -8.97
C GLN A 101 13.42 -8.88 -8.39
N TYR A 102 13.43 -9.02 -7.06
CA TYR A 102 13.26 -10.30 -6.39
C TYR A 102 11.93 -10.98 -6.74
N GLN A 103 10.82 -10.24 -6.67
CA GLN A 103 9.49 -10.78 -6.99
C GLN A 103 9.37 -11.23 -8.45
N ILE A 104 9.98 -10.50 -9.38
CA ILE A 104 10.01 -10.87 -10.80
C ILE A 104 10.76 -12.19 -11.00
N LYS A 105 11.94 -12.32 -10.39
CA LYS A 105 12.75 -13.55 -10.45
C LYS A 105 12.02 -14.76 -9.87
N VAL A 106 11.47 -14.62 -8.67
CA VAL A 106 10.69 -15.69 -8.02
C VAL A 106 9.51 -16.09 -8.91
N SER A 107 8.76 -15.11 -9.43
CA SER A 107 7.63 -15.39 -10.32
C SER A 107 8.04 -16.07 -11.62
N ALA A 108 9.23 -15.77 -12.15
CA ALA A 108 9.76 -16.41 -13.34
C ALA A 108 10.13 -17.88 -13.08
N LEU A 109 10.73 -18.18 -11.91
CA LEU A 109 11.04 -19.56 -11.50
C LEU A 109 9.78 -20.37 -11.18
N PHE A 110 8.78 -19.75 -10.55
CA PHE A 110 7.48 -20.37 -10.26
C PHE A 110 6.56 -20.51 -11.47
N PHE A 111 6.91 -19.91 -12.62
CA PHE A 111 6.08 -19.98 -13.81
C PHE A 111 5.97 -21.43 -14.31
N PRO A 112 4.79 -21.93 -14.70
CA PRO A 112 4.62 -23.33 -15.09
C PRO A 112 5.38 -23.69 -16.38
N GLY A 113 6.07 -24.83 -16.33
CA GLY A 113 6.82 -25.41 -17.44
C GLY A 113 8.27 -24.90 -17.58
N PRO A 114 9.02 -25.51 -18.50
CA PRO A 114 10.43 -25.21 -18.73
C PRO A 114 10.67 -23.93 -19.53
N VAL A 115 9.67 -23.43 -20.26
CA VAL A 115 9.81 -22.26 -21.14
C VAL A 115 8.97 -21.09 -20.66
N LEU A 116 9.60 -19.93 -20.53
CA LEU A 116 8.97 -18.68 -20.16
C LEU A 116 9.25 -17.60 -21.21
N SER A 117 8.19 -16.92 -21.68
CA SER A 117 8.30 -15.72 -22.52
C SER A 117 7.75 -14.51 -21.78
N TYR A 118 8.20 -13.30 -22.14
CA TYR A 118 7.64 -12.06 -21.57
C TYR A 118 6.11 -11.98 -21.74
N ARG A 119 5.61 -12.40 -22.91
CA ARG A 119 4.16 -12.44 -23.18
C ARG A 119 3.43 -13.35 -22.20
N ALA A 120 3.96 -14.56 -21.99
CA ALA A 120 3.38 -15.52 -21.04
C ALA A 120 3.43 -14.97 -19.60
N PHE A 121 4.55 -14.34 -19.23
CA PHE A 121 4.73 -13.71 -17.93
C PHE A 121 3.68 -12.62 -17.68
N LYS A 122 3.49 -11.69 -18.62
CA LYS A 122 2.48 -10.63 -18.50
C LYS A 122 1.05 -11.15 -18.40
N GLN A 123 0.75 -12.24 -19.09
CA GLN A 123 -0.61 -12.79 -19.11
C GLN A 123 -0.94 -13.51 -17.79
N SER A 124 0.01 -14.29 -17.26
CA SER A 124 -0.32 -15.34 -16.30
C SER A 124 0.61 -15.42 -15.08
N ALA A 125 1.64 -14.56 -14.96
CA ALA A 125 2.50 -14.58 -13.78
C ALA A 125 1.71 -14.31 -12.50
N SER A 126 2.13 -14.94 -11.41
CA SER A 126 1.53 -14.80 -10.09
C SER A 126 2.62 -14.31 -9.13
N PRO A 127 2.34 -13.29 -8.30
CA PRO A 127 1.05 -12.59 -8.09
C PRO A 127 0.67 -11.62 -9.23
N LYS A 128 -0.62 -11.26 -9.36
CA LYS A 128 -1.11 -10.34 -10.43
C LYS A 128 -0.33 -9.02 -10.52
N ALA A 129 0.19 -8.53 -9.39
CA ALA A 129 1.00 -7.31 -9.33
C ALA A 129 2.25 -7.38 -10.22
N VAL A 130 2.89 -8.55 -10.39
CA VAL A 130 4.09 -8.67 -11.23
C VAL A 130 3.80 -8.55 -12.73
N ARG A 131 2.53 -8.53 -13.15
CA ARG A 131 2.15 -8.44 -14.57
C ARG A 131 2.30 -7.04 -15.16
N SER A 132 2.46 -6.01 -14.33
CA SER A 132 2.65 -4.62 -14.78
C SER A 132 4.08 -4.32 -15.22
N VAL A 133 5.02 -5.28 -15.09
CA VAL A 133 6.43 -5.06 -15.40
C VAL A 133 6.67 -4.79 -16.89
N THR A 134 7.64 -3.92 -17.13
CA THR A 134 8.17 -3.61 -18.45
C THR A 134 9.03 -4.76 -18.99
N GLN A 135 9.26 -4.78 -20.30
CA GLN A 135 10.13 -5.77 -20.95
C GLN A 135 11.55 -5.69 -20.40
N THR A 136 12.06 -4.47 -20.14
CA THR A 136 13.42 -4.24 -19.64
C THR A 136 13.62 -4.77 -18.22
N GLU A 137 12.65 -4.60 -17.34
CA GLU A 137 12.67 -5.16 -15.98
C GLU A 137 12.67 -6.69 -16.00
N TYR A 138 11.80 -7.28 -16.84
CA TYR A 138 11.74 -8.71 -17.05
C TYR A 138 13.07 -9.25 -17.61
N ASP A 139 13.60 -8.65 -18.66
CA ASP A 139 14.85 -9.07 -19.29
C ASP A 139 16.02 -8.99 -18.31
N SER A 140 16.08 -7.93 -17.49
CA SER A 140 17.08 -7.78 -16.43
C SER A 140 16.97 -8.89 -15.38
N ALA A 141 15.75 -9.19 -14.91
CA ALA A 141 15.50 -10.22 -13.91
C ALA A 141 15.90 -11.61 -14.41
N VAL A 142 15.50 -11.95 -15.63
CA VAL A 142 15.80 -13.25 -16.26
C VAL A 142 17.28 -13.39 -16.59
N ARG A 143 17.97 -12.32 -17.04
CA ARG A 143 19.42 -12.35 -17.24
C ARG A 143 20.18 -12.69 -15.96
N GLN A 144 19.72 -12.16 -14.82
CA GLN A 144 20.31 -12.46 -13.52
C GLN A 144 20.02 -13.90 -13.05
N LEU A 145 18.99 -14.57 -13.60
CA LEU A 145 18.71 -15.98 -13.33
C LEU A 145 19.57 -16.93 -14.17
N CYS A 146 20.06 -16.49 -15.33
CA CYS A 146 20.76 -17.36 -16.29
C CYS A 146 21.96 -18.14 -15.71
N PRO A 147 22.84 -17.55 -14.88
CA PRO A 147 24.01 -18.28 -14.38
C PRO A 147 23.67 -19.57 -13.61
N ILE A 148 22.47 -19.65 -13.01
CA ILE A 148 22.08 -20.75 -12.14
C ILE A 148 20.90 -21.54 -12.72
N TYR A 149 19.89 -20.84 -13.27
CA TYR A 149 18.56 -21.41 -13.50
C TYR A 149 18.21 -21.67 -14.96
N GLY A 150 19.03 -21.26 -15.93
CA GLY A 150 18.67 -21.48 -17.34
C GLY A 150 19.38 -20.58 -18.32
N THR A 151 18.83 -20.46 -19.52
CA THR A 151 19.42 -19.66 -20.59
C THR A 151 18.36 -18.85 -21.32
N ILE A 152 18.74 -17.68 -21.82
CA ILE A 152 17.89 -16.91 -22.73
C ILE A 152 18.23 -17.31 -24.15
N ILE A 153 17.20 -17.67 -24.92
CA ILE A 153 17.31 -18.05 -26.32
C ILE A 153 16.58 -17.01 -27.15
N SER A 154 17.31 -16.45 -28.11
CA SER A 154 16.74 -15.62 -29.17
C SER A 154 16.70 -16.42 -30.45
N ALA A 155 15.52 -16.63 -31.02
CA ALA A 155 15.38 -17.46 -32.21
C ALA A 155 14.31 -16.90 -33.17
N ARG A 156 14.52 -17.13 -34.47
CA ARG A 156 13.56 -16.73 -35.51
C ARG A 156 12.54 -17.83 -35.74
N VAL A 157 11.27 -17.54 -35.50
CA VAL A 157 10.16 -18.46 -35.78
C VAL A 157 9.52 -18.07 -37.11
N ALA A 158 9.17 -19.05 -37.92
CA ALA A 158 8.48 -18.82 -39.18
C ALA A 158 7.20 -17.99 -38.96
N ARG A 159 6.95 -17.05 -39.87
CA ARG A 159 5.75 -16.17 -39.85
C ARG A 159 5.68 -15.20 -38.67
N VAL A 160 6.73 -15.09 -37.85
CA VAL A 160 6.86 -14.04 -36.82
C VAL A 160 7.88 -13.00 -37.32
N PRO A 161 7.50 -11.70 -37.37
CA PRO A 161 8.37 -10.67 -37.96
C PRO A 161 9.62 -10.39 -37.11
N LYS A 162 9.52 -10.53 -35.79
CA LYS A 162 10.62 -10.31 -34.84
C LYS A 162 11.10 -11.66 -34.26
N PRO A 163 12.41 -11.82 -33.99
CA PRO A 163 12.88 -12.98 -33.26
C PRO A 163 12.20 -13.03 -31.88
N ILE A 164 11.86 -14.23 -31.46
CA ILE A 164 11.34 -14.47 -30.12
C ILE A 164 12.50 -14.50 -29.14
N SER A 165 12.28 -13.98 -27.92
CA SER A 165 13.18 -14.13 -26.79
C SER A 165 12.46 -14.91 -25.71
N VAL A 166 13.00 -16.06 -25.35
CA VAL A 166 12.43 -16.96 -24.33
C VAL A 166 13.51 -17.34 -23.33
N PHE A 167 13.12 -17.45 -22.07
CA PHE A 167 13.91 -18.05 -21.02
C PHE A 167 13.59 -19.54 -20.96
N VAL A 168 14.62 -20.37 -21.09
CA VAL A 168 14.51 -21.81 -20.92
C VAL A 168 15.19 -22.19 -19.63
N LYS A 169 14.40 -22.78 -18.73
CA LYS A 169 14.85 -23.28 -17.43
C LYS A 169 15.75 -24.48 -17.60
N LYS A 170 16.78 -24.58 -16.76
CA LYS A 170 17.66 -25.74 -16.67
C LYS A 170 16.89 -26.92 -16.05
N SER A 171 17.11 -28.13 -16.56
CA SER A 171 16.46 -29.33 -16.00
C SER A 171 16.86 -29.51 -14.53
N PRO A 172 15.93 -29.87 -13.63
CA PRO A 172 16.26 -30.20 -12.25
C PRO A 172 17.31 -31.31 -12.12
N ASP A 173 17.31 -32.28 -13.03
CA ASP A 173 18.27 -33.41 -13.02
C ASP A 173 19.72 -32.99 -13.28
N THR A 174 19.94 -31.76 -13.75
CA THR A 174 21.27 -31.23 -14.08
C THR A 174 21.92 -30.51 -12.89
N TYR A 175 21.30 -30.51 -11.71
CA TYR A 175 21.89 -29.98 -10.48
C TYR A 175 22.50 -31.12 -9.66
N GLU A 176 23.83 -31.11 -9.49
CA GLU A 176 24.52 -32.05 -8.58
C GLU A 176 24.21 -31.75 -7.11
N ALA A 177 24.09 -30.45 -6.77
CA ALA A 177 23.63 -29.97 -5.48
C ALA A 177 22.77 -28.72 -5.67
N TRP A 178 21.67 -28.62 -4.93
CA TRP A 178 20.78 -27.46 -5.00
C TRP A 178 21.48 -26.21 -4.44
N PRO A 179 21.36 -25.03 -5.09
CA PRO A 179 22.05 -23.82 -4.63
C PRO A 179 21.61 -23.40 -3.22
N SER A 180 22.57 -23.17 -2.32
CA SER A 180 22.31 -22.80 -0.92
C SER A 180 21.63 -21.44 -0.77
N ASN A 181 21.96 -20.48 -1.64
CA ASN A 181 21.31 -19.16 -1.70
C ASN A 181 20.22 -19.10 -2.80
N SER A 182 19.43 -20.16 -2.90
CA SER A 182 18.38 -20.27 -3.91
C SER A 182 17.18 -19.39 -3.58
N LEU A 183 16.52 -18.89 -4.64
CA LEU A 183 15.29 -18.09 -4.54
C LEU A 183 14.04 -18.95 -4.29
N ILE A 184 14.17 -20.26 -4.47
CA ILE A 184 13.11 -21.27 -4.48
C ILE A 184 13.72 -22.61 -4.04
N THR A 185 12.94 -23.45 -3.36
CA THR A 185 13.41 -24.81 -3.00
C THR A 185 13.47 -25.73 -4.22
N GLN A 186 14.24 -26.81 -4.12
CA GLN A 186 14.34 -27.81 -5.19
C GLN A 186 12.97 -28.39 -5.56
N ASP A 187 12.22 -28.87 -4.56
CA ASP A 187 10.89 -29.46 -4.76
C ASP A 187 9.93 -28.49 -5.47
N GLN A 188 9.93 -27.21 -5.06
CA GLN A 188 9.08 -26.19 -5.66
C GLN A 188 9.47 -25.93 -7.12
N TYR A 189 10.78 -25.95 -7.43
CA TYR A 189 11.25 -25.77 -8.79
C TYR A 189 10.88 -26.97 -9.68
N GLU A 190 11.11 -28.20 -9.21
CA GLU A 190 10.75 -29.45 -9.90
C GLU A 190 9.25 -29.54 -10.18
N GLU A 191 8.42 -29.24 -9.17
CA GLU A 191 6.97 -29.25 -9.26
C GLU A 191 6.45 -28.22 -10.26
N LYS A 192 7.13 -27.08 -10.45
CA LYS A 192 6.74 -26.09 -11.47
C LYS A 192 7.34 -26.38 -12.84
N TYR A 193 8.53 -26.95 -12.90
CA TYR A 193 9.21 -27.31 -14.15
C TYR A 193 8.47 -28.43 -14.89
N SER A 194 7.96 -29.42 -14.17
CA SER A 194 7.21 -30.58 -14.71
C SER A 194 5.83 -30.24 -15.26
N ARG A 195 5.30 -29.04 -14.97
CA ARG A 195 3.99 -28.60 -15.48
C ARG A 195 4.04 -28.26 -16.97
N GLN A 196 2.86 -28.23 -17.58
CA GLN A 196 2.73 -27.84 -18.98
C GLN A 196 3.14 -26.37 -19.22
N CYS A 197 3.77 -26.11 -20.37
CA CYS A 197 4.06 -24.76 -20.84
C CYS A 197 2.77 -23.95 -21.05
N HIS A 198 2.84 -22.65 -20.77
CA HIS A 198 1.75 -21.72 -21.06
C HIS A 198 1.38 -21.68 -22.55
N SER A 199 0.10 -21.45 -22.87
CA SER A 199 -0.45 -21.44 -24.24
C SER A 199 0.23 -20.46 -25.20
N ALA A 200 0.85 -19.40 -24.67
CA ALA A 200 1.66 -18.46 -25.45
C ALA A 200 2.93 -19.11 -26.04
N ILE A 201 3.39 -20.23 -25.48
CA ILE A 201 4.47 -21.05 -26.02
C ILE A 201 3.87 -22.04 -27.03
N THR A 202 3.72 -21.57 -28.26
CA THR A 202 3.12 -22.35 -29.36
C THR A 202 3.95 -23.58 -29.74
N GLN A 203 3.33 -24.54 -30.43
CA GLN A 203 4.00 -25.76 -30.87
C GLN A 203 5.23 -25.49 -31.74
N ASN A 204 5.19 -24.47 -32.60
CA ASN A 204 6.34 -24.07 -33.42
C ASN A 204 7.54 -23.64 -32.56
N ILE A 205 7.29 -22.98 -31.43
CA ILE A 205 8.34 -22.58 -30.49
C ILE A 205 8.91 -23.81 -29.78
N LYS A 206 8.05 -24.73 -29.33
CA LYS A 206 8.48 -25.98 -28.70
C LYS A 206 9.36 -26.81 -29.65
N GLN A 207 8.90 -27.04 -30.88
CA GLN A 207 9.64 -27.80 -31.89
C GLN A 207 10.99 -27.16 -32.22
N LEU A 208 11.05 -25.82 -32.30
CA LEU A 208 12.30 -25.11 -32.53
C LEU A 208 13.30 -25.35 -31.39
N LEU A 209 12.83 -25.27 -30.14
CA LEU A 209 13.67 -25.49 -28.95
C LEU A 209 14.11 -26.95 -28.83
N ILE A 210 13.25 -27.92 -29.17
CA ILE A 210 13.60 -29.35 -29.23
C ILE A 210 14.68 -29.57 -30.30
N ARG A 211 14.50 -29.04 -31.51
CA ARG A 211 15.48 -29.16 -32.60
C ARG A 211 16.86 -28.57 -32.22
N GLN A 212 16.87 -27.55 -31.37
CA GLN A 212 18.09 -26.92 -30.88
C GLN A 212 18.66 -27.60 -29.62
N GLY A 213 18.03 -28.66 -29.11
CA GLY A 213 18.50 -29.42 -27.95
C GLY A 213 18.23 -28.75 -26.59
N PHE A 214 17.34 -27.75 -26.54
CA PHE A 214 17.02 -27.03 -25.31
C PHE A 214 15.80 -27.60 -24.55
N LEU A 215 15.03 -28.50 -25.17
CA LEU A 215 13.90 -29.20 -24.57
C LEU A 215 13.92 -30.69 -24.94
N ASN A 216 13.48 -31.53 -24.01
CA ASN A 216 13.29 -32.96 -24.24
C ASN A 216 11.89 -33.25 -24.83
N GLU A 217 11.77 -34.26 -25.69
CA GLU A 217 10.51 -34.59 -26.42
C GLU A 217 9.35 -35.06 -25.51
N GLN A 218 9.59 -35.37 -24.24
CA GLN A 218 8.66 -36.10 -23.36
C GLN A 218 7.62 -35.25 -22.61
N GLN A 219 7.39 -33.97 -22.95
CA GLN A 219 6.34 -33.21 -22.26
C GLN A 219 4.97 -33.44 -22.90
N PRO A 220 3.96 -33.89 -22.12
CA PRO A 220 2.68 -34.33 -22.65
C PRO A 220 1.94 -33.20 -23.37
N ASN A 221 1.52 -33.49 -24.61
CA ASN A 221 0.57 -32.68 -25.35
C ASN A 221 -0.84 -33.19 -25.02
N GLU A 222 -1.74 -32.23 -24.84
CA GLU A 222 -3.20 -32.35 -24.70
C GLU A 222 -3.73 -32.71 -23.30
#